data_AF-A0A240UIG1-F1
#
_entry.id   AF-A0A240UIG1-F1
#
_cell.length_a   1.000
_cell.length_b   1.000
_cell.length_c   1.000
_cell.angle_alpha   90.00
_cell.angle_beta   90.00
_cell.angle_gamma   90.00
#
_symmetry.space_group_name_H-M   'P 1'
#
loop_
_entity.id
_entity.type
_entity.pdbx_description
1 polymer ?
#
loop_
_entity_poly.entity_id
_entity_poly.type
_entity_poly.pdbx_seq_one_letter_code
_entity_poly.pdbx_strand_id
1 'polypeptide(L)'
;MTQALPDWVKPSNEPGQQITKVTQYIQRDDGSEVRIVAQVFGAILASQPSIGVHVHRRAGPDQDWVLCSDQPHPDWRSMSVSDYAKHGRSELLRTVSTGELLRAFSLLGAPMPAGEEAAEVSAKAGPTQSAPRRNRMS
;
A
#
# COMPACT_ATOMS: atom_id res chain seq x y z
N MET A 1 -38.38 -16.15 -23.59
CA MET A 1 -38.05 -17.44 -22.94
C MET A 1 -36.63 -17.34 -22.44
N THR A 2 -36.46 -17.05 -21.15
CA THR A 2 -35.16 -16.86 -20.50
C THR A 2 -34.68 -18.23 -20.05
N GLN A 3 -33.62 -18.77 -20.67
CA GLN A 3 -33.03 -20.02 -20.19
C GLN A 3 -32.35 -19.75 -18.83
N ALA A 4 -32.82 -20.45 -17.80
CA ALA A 4 -32.13 -20.56 -16.52
C ALA A 4 -30.85 -21.39 -16.70
N LEU A 5 -29.75 -20.92 -16.12
CA LEU A 5 -28.46 -21.62 -16.11
C LEU A 5 -28.55 -22.92 -15.27
N PRO A 6 -27.80 -23.99 -15.62
CA PRO A 6 -27.90 -25.29 -14.97
C PRO A 6 -27.27 -25.35 -13.56
N ASP A 7 -27.84 -26.21 -12.70
CA ASP A 7 -27.60 -26.33 -11.23
C ASP A 7 -26.15 -26.66 -10.79
N TRP A 8 -25.24 -26.93 -11.72
CA TRP A 8 -23.83 -27.24 -11.43
C TRP A 8 -22.88 -26.07 -11.71
N VAL A 9 -23.39 -24.96 -12.25
CA VAL A 9 -22.67 -23.67 -12.28
C VAL A 9 -22.88 -22.99 -10.94
N LYS A 10 -22.12 -23.40 -9.92
CA LYS A 10 -21.95 -22.54 -8.75
C LYS A 10 -21.07 -21.37 -9.20
N PRO A 11 -21.47 -20.10 -9.05
CA PRO A 11 -20.49 -19.04 -9.02
C PRO A 11 -19.60 -19.37 -7.82
N SER A 12 -18.42 -19.92 -8.07
CA SER A 12 -17.36 -20.06 -7.06
C SER A 12 -16.81 -18.65 -6.79
N ASN A 13 -17.66 -17.83 -6.21
CA ASN A 13 -17.30 -16.63 -5.49
C ASN A 13 -18.21 -16.63 -4.26
N GLU A 14 -17.94 -17.56 -3.34
CA GLU A 14 -18.49 -17.43 -1.99
C GLU A 14 -18.04 -16.05 -1.47
N PRO A 15 -18.94 -15.21 -0.91
CA PRO A 15 -18.59 -13.87 -0.41
C PRO A 15 -17.68 -13.88 0.85
N GLY A 16 -16.87 -14.92 1.05
CA GLY A 16 -16.34 -15.29 2.36
C GLY A 16 -15.00 -14.69 2.75
N GLN A 17 -14.05 -14.49 1.81
CA GLN A 17 -12.72 -14.01 2.18
C GLN A 17 -12.16 -13.06 1.14
N GLN A 18 -12.25 -11.77 1.46
CA GLN A 18 -11.54 -10.71 0.77
C GLN A 18 -10.28 -10.35 1.55
N ILE A 19 -9.29 -9.83 0.84
CA ILE A 19 -8.08 -9.31 1.45
C ILE A 19 -8.44 -8.07 2.29
N THR A 20 -8.21 -8.15 3.60
CA THR A 20 -8.45 -7.04 4.55
C THR A 20 -7.17 -6.40 5.07
N LYS A 21 -6.03 -7.08 4.94
CA LYS A 21 -4.72 -6.56 5.28
C LYS A 21 -3.71 -6.98 4.22
N VAL A 22 -2.84 -6.04 3.86
CA VAL A 22 -1.78 -6.21 2.88
C VAL A 22 -0.49 -5.72 3.52
N THR A 23 0.54 -6.57 3.52
CA THR A 23 1.89 -6.20 3.91
C THR A 23 2.79 -6.28 2.68
N GLN A 24 3.36 -5.16 2.24
CA GLN A 24 4.33 -5.13 1.14
C GLN A 24 5.73 -4.81 1.66
N TYR A 25 6.70 -5.63 1.29
CA TYR A 25 8.11 -5.39 1.55
C TYR A 25 8.80 -4.92 0.28
N ILE A 26 9.53 -3.81 0.38
CA ILE A 26 10.26 -3.19 -0.72
C ILE A 26 11.71 -3.03 -0.30
N GLN A 27 12.63 -3.63 -1.06
CA GLN A 27 14.05 -3.37 -0.92
C GLN A 27 14.44 -2.23 -1.86
N ARG A 28 15.20 -1.26 -1.33
CA ARG A 28 15.70 -0.11 -2.07
C ARG A 28 17.12 -0.37 -2.58
N ASP A 29 17.52 0.40 -3.60
CA ASP A 29 18.85 0.30 -4.20
C ASP A 29 19.98 0.69 -3.24
N ASP A 30 19.67 1.51 -2.22
CA ASP A 30 20.60 1.90 -1.16
C ASP A 30 20.73 0.86 -0.04
N GLY A 31 20.07 -0.31 -0.17
CA GLY A 31 20.07 -1.38 0.82
C GLY A 31 19.05 -1.19 1.94
N SER A 32 18.37 -0.05 2.01
CA SER A 32 17.27 0.16 2.96
C SER A 32 16.04 -0.67 2.58
N GLU A 33 15.21 -0.94 3.59
CA GLU A 33 13.97 -1.71 3.40
C GLU A 33 12.78 -0.92 3.92
N VAL A 34 11.68 -1.05 3.20
CA VAL A 34 10.40 -0.41 3.51
C VAL A 34 9.32 -1.48 3.63
N ARG A 35 8.47 -1.36 4.65
CA ARG A 35 7.30 -2.21 4.88
C ARG A 35 6.06 -1.35 4.89
N ILE A 36 5.17 -1.55 3.93
CA ILE A 36 3.86 -0.91 3.84
C ILE A 36 2.82 -1.88 4.38
N VAL A 37 2.08 -1.49 5.41
CA VAL A 37 0.96 -2.26 5.95
C VAL A 37 -0.31 -1.46 5.69
N ALA A 38 -1.16 -1.93 4.79
CA ALA A 38 -2.47 -1.35 4.53
C ALA A 38 -3.55 -2.27 5.10
N GLN A 39 -4.52 -1.71 5.81
CA GLN A 39 -5.54 -2.49 6.50
C GLN A 39 -6.91 -1.82 6.41
N VAL A 40 -7.94 -2.63 6.15
CA VAL A 40 -9.34 -2.26 6.28
C VAL A 40 -9.75 -2.35 7.76
N PHE A 41 -10.25 -1.25 8.30
CA PHE A 41 -10.88 -1.14 9.61
C PHE A 41 -12.40 -0.99 9.43
N GLY A 42 -13.13 -1.92 10.06
CA GLY A 42 -14.59 -2.04 9.91
C GLY A 42 -15.00 -3.22 9.03
N ALA A 43 -16.28 -3.56 9.04
CA ALA A 43 -16.81 -4.59 8.15
C ALA A 43 -16.71 -4.11 6.70
N ILE A 44 -16.21 -4.94 5.79
CA ILE A 44 -16.10 -4.60 4.35
C ILE A 44 -17.49 -4.28 3.74
N LEU A 45 -18.56 -4.84 4.32
CA LEU A 45 -19.95 -4.58 3.94
C LEU A 45 -20.53 -3.29 4.51
N ALA A 46 -19.83 -2.61 5.43
CA ALA A 46 -20.22 -1.25 5.81
C ALA A 46 -20.04 -0.35 4.58
N SER A 47 -20.97 0.58 4.34
CA SER A 47 -20.96 1.42 3.14
C SER A 47 -19.70 2.31 3.02
N GLN A 48 -18.92 2.46 4.09
CA GLN A 48 -17.71 3.26 4.16
C GLN A 48 -16.68 2.58 5.08
N PRO A 49 -15.98 1.53 4.62
CA PRO A 49 -14.89 0.95 5.39
C PRO A 49 -13.76 1.99 5.48
N SER A 50 -13.16 2.11 6.66
CA SER A 50 -11.99 2.97 6.85
C SER A 50 -10.73 2.19 6.48
N ILE A 51 -9.76 2.85 5.83
CA ILE A 51 -8.48 2.23 5.47
C ILE A 51 -7.39 2.97 6.21
N GLY A 52 -6.59 2.24 6.98
CA GLY A 52 -5.37 2.79 7.57
C GLY A 52 -4.13 2.23 6.89
N VAL A 53 -3.07 3.03 6.92
CA VAL A 53 -1.76 2.65 6.37
C VAL A 53 -0.65 2.99 7.36
N HIS A 54 0.23 2.02 7.59
CA HIS A 54 1.44 2.20 8.37
C HIS A 54 2.64 1.88 7.50
N VAL A 55 3.58 2.80 7.42
CA VAL A 55 4.84 2.60 6.70
C VAL A 55 5.96 2.51 7.70
N HIS A 56 6.74 1.44 7.62
CA HIS A 56 7.95 1.28 8.41
C HIS A 56 9.16 1.31 7.48
N ARG A 57 10.29 1.77 7.99
CA ARG A 57 11.58 1.72 7.30
C ARG A 57 12.65 1.15 8.22
N ARG A 58 13.66 0.52 7.64
CA ARG A 58 14.93 0.21 8.30
C ARG A 58 16.08 0.48 7.34
N ALA A 59 17.23 0.87 7.86
CA ALA A 59 18.40 1.20 7.05
C ALA A 59 19.11 -0.03 6.47
N GLY A 60 18.88 -1.21 7.07
CA GLY A 60 19.43 -2.49 6.63
C GLY A 60 18.85 -3.63 7.47
N PRO A 61 19.22 -4.89 7.15
CA PRO A 61 18.60 -6.08 7.75
C PRO A 61 18.82 -6.20 9.26
N ASP A 62 19.94 -5.67 9.77
CA ASP A 62 20.33 -5.72 11.19
C ASP A 62 19.78 -4.54 12.01
N GLN A 63 19.00 -3.66 11.39
CA GLN A 63 18.43 -2.48 12.03
C GLN A 63 16.94 -2.69 12.32
N ASP A 64 16.48 -2.08 13.41
CA ASP A 64 15.07 -2.13 13.79
C ASP A 64 14.16 -1.42 12.78
N TRP A 65 12.93 -1.93 12.66
CA TRP A 65 11.87 -1.26 11.91
C TRP A 65 11.39 -0.03 12.67
N VAL A 66 11.49 1.14 12.03
CA VAL A 66 10.98 2.41 12.55
C VAL A 66 9.70 2.78 11.83
N LEU A 67 8.64 3.09 12.59
CA LEU A 67 7.39 3.62 12.04
C LEU A 67 7.63 5.04 11.52
N CYS A 68 7.31 5.28 10.25
CA CYS A 68 7.37 6.61 9.66
C CYS A 68 6.19 7.45 10.14
N SER A 69 6.46 8.69 10.55
CA SER A 69 5.42 9.66 10.91
C SER A 69 4.53 10.00 9.70
N ASP A 70 3.22 10.06 9.93
CA ASP A 70 2.22 10.54 8.97
C ASP A 70 1.97 12.06 9.08
N GLN A 71 2.54 12.71 10.09
CA GLN A 71 2.41 14.14 10.30
C GLN A 71 3.38 14.93 9.40
N PRO A 72 2.92 15.99 8.71
CA PRO A 72 3.81 16.91 8.03
C PRO A 72 4.63 17.74 9.04
N HIS A 73 5.66 18.44 8.56
CA HIS A 73 6.39 19.39 9.40
C HIS A 73 5.45 20.47 9.95
N PRO A 74 5.54 20.90 11.22
CA PRO A 74 4.62 21.90 11.80
C PRO A 74 4.45 23.17 10.95
N ASP A 75 5.55 23.69 10.42
CA ASP A 75 5.57 24.90 9.58
C ASP A 75 5.38 24.66 8.07
N TRP A 76 4.87 23.48 7.65
CA TRP A 76 4.81 23.10 6.24
C TRP A 76 4.07 24.11 5.34
N ARG A 77 3.12 24.87 5.90
CA ARG A 77 2.33 25.88 5.17
C ARG A 77 3.14 27.11 4.76
N SER A 78 4.22 27.40 5.47
CA SER A 78 5.09 28.56 5.22
C SER A 78 6.30 28.20 4.36
N MET A 79 6.46 26.92 4.02
CA MET A 79 7.60 26.44 3.24
C MET A 79 7.43 26.71 1.75
N SER A 80 8.56 26.95 1.07
CA SER A 80 8.58 26.90 -0.39
C SER A 80 8.17 25.51 -0.89
N VAL A 81 7.71 25.41 -2.14
CA VAL A 81 7.34 24.11 -2.73
C VAL A 81 8.52 23.12 -2.70
N SER A 82 9.75 23.60 -2.93
CA SER A 82 10.94 22.76 -2.88
C SER A 82 11.27 22.26 -1.48
N ASP A 83 11.11 23.11 -0.47
CA ASP A 83 11.39 22.75 0.92
C ASP A 83 10.29 21.85 1.46
N TYR A 84 9.04 22.11 1.07
CA TYR A 84 7.92 21.22 1.36
C TYR A 84 8.17 19.81 0.83
N ALA A 85 8.62 19.69 -0.42
CA ALA A 85 8.87 18.39 -1.04
C ALA A 85 9.97 17.60 -0.34
N LYS A 86 11.01 18.27 0.20
CA LYS A 86 12.17 17.63 0.84
C LYS A 86 11.99 17.38 2.34
N HIS A 87 11.35 18.33 3.03
CA HIS A 87 11.32 18.37 4.50
C HIS A 87 9.91 18.57 5.06
N GLY A 88 9.03 19.26 4.34
CA GLY A 88 7.68 19.56 4.82
C GLY A 88 6.71 18.37 4.79
N ARG A 89 6.89 17.45 3.84
CA ARG A 89 6.07 16.23 3.74
C ARG A 89 6.31 15.29 4.93
N SER A 90 5.26 14.55 5.29
CA SER A 90 5.37 13.49 6.28
C SER A 90 6.46 12.49 5.91
N GLU A 91 7.07 11.87 6.91
CA GLU A 91 8.11 10.87 6.69
C GLU A 91 7.60 9.71 5.84
N LEU A 92 6.34 9.31 6.03
CA LEU A 92 5.64 8.34 5.20
C LEU A 92 5.73 8.74 3.72
N LEU A 93 5.27 9.94 3.35
CA LEU A 93 5.23 10.41 1.96
C LEU A 93 6.61 10.77 1.37
N ARG A 94 7.65 10.85 2.22
CA ARG A 94 9.05 10.95 1.79
C ARG A 94 9.70 9.58 1.60
N THR A 95 9.20 8.55 2.29
CA THR A 95 9.76 7.18 2.28
C THR A 95 9.15 6.30 1.19
N VAL A 96 7.86 6.48 0.91
CA VAL A 96 7.14 5.73 -0.14
C VAL A 96 6.57 6.67 -1.19
N SER A 97 6.57 6.19 -2.43
CA SER A 97 5.88 6.85 -3.53
C SER A 97 4.38 6.61 -3.45
N THR A 98 3.60 7.54 -4.01
CA THR A 98 2.14 7.36 -4.15
C THR A 98 1.79 6.07 -4.92
N GLY A 99 2.57 5.70 -5.94
CA GLY A 99 2.34 4.47 -6.70
C GLY A 99 2.51 3.21 -5.87
N GLU A 100 3.45 3.19 -4.92
CA GLU A 100 3.62 2.07 -3.99
C GLU A 100 2.44 1.94 -3.04
N LEU A 101 1.94 3.06 -2.50
CA LEU A 101 0.74 3.08 -1.67
C LEU A 101 -0.49 2.58 -2.44
N LEU A 102 -0.69 3.06 -3.67
CA LEU A 102 -1.82 2.66 -4.51
C LEU A 102 -1.78 1.16 -4.85
N ARG A 103 -0.59 0.58 -5.07
CA ARG A 103 -0.42 -0.87 -5.26
C ARG A 103 -0.82 -1.67 -4.03
N ALA A 104 -0.54 -1.16 -2.82
CA ALA A 104 -0.99 -1.81 -1.59
C ALA A 104 -2.52 -1.70 -1.43
N PHE A 105 -3.09 -0.53 -1.72
CA PHE A 105 -4.54 -0.32 -1.64
C PHE A 105 -5.33 -1.12 -2.67
N SER A 106 -4.83 -1.29 -3.89
CA SER A 106 -5.54 -2.02 -4.96
C SER A 106 -5.76 -3.50 -4.64
N LEU A 107 -5.01 -4.05 -3.68
CA LEU A 107 -5.16 -5.44 -3.25
C LEU A 107 -6.25 -5.59 -2.18
N LEU A 108 -6.60 -4.53 -1.45
CA LEU A 108 -7.67 -4.58 -0.45
C LEU A 108 -9.02 -4.80 -1.13
N GLY A 109 -9.85 -5.66 -0.55
CA GLY A 109 -11.18 -6.00 -1.09
C GLY A 109 -11.15 -6.96 -2.29
N ALA A 110 -9.97 -7.27 -2.85
CA ALA A 110 -9.85 -8.30 -3.86
C ALA A 110 -10.10 -9.70 -3.26
N PRO A 111 -10.58 -10.66 -4.07
CA PRO A 111 -10.77 -12.04 -3.62
C PRO A 111 -9.45 -12.63 -3.11
N MET A 112 -9.50 -13.36 -2.00
CA MET A 112 -8.32 -14.08 -1.51
C MET A 112 -7.86 -15.12 -2.55
N PRO A 113 -6.54 -15.23 -2.81
CA PRO A 113 -6.01 -16.29 -3.66
C PRO A 113 -6.17 -17.66 -2.98
N ALA A 114 -6.41 -18.71 -3.77
CA ALA A 114 -6.61 -20.06 -3.26
C ALA A 114 -5.33 -20.58 -2.58
N GLY A 115 -5.39 -20.83 -1.27
CA GLY A 115 -4.29 -21.43 -0.50
C GLY A 115 -3.62 -20.50 0.53
N GLU A 116 -4.02 -19.24 0.66
CA GLU A 116 -3.58 -18.35 1.74
C GLU A 116 -4.64 -18.34 2.86
N GLU A 117 -4.26 -18.82 4.05
CA GLU A 117 -5.15 -18.84 5.22
C GLU A 117 -5.00 -17.54 6.03
N ALA A 118 -6.14 -16.88 6.27
CA ALA A 118 -6.34 -15.65 7.06
C ALA A 118 -5.68 -14.34 6.55
N ALA A 119 -6.50 -13.54 5.84
CA ALA A 119 -6.55 -12.07 5.85
C ALA A 119 -5.27 -11.22 5.60
N GLU A 120 -4.10 -11.80 5.36
CA GLU A 120 -2.84 -11.08 5.16
C GLU A 120 -2.08 -11.56 3.92
N VAL A 121 -1.96 -10.70 2.92
CA VAL A 121 -1.11 -10.95 1.74
C VAL A 121 0.25 -10.28 1.94
N SER A 122 1.32 -11.08 1.89
CA SER A 122 2.70 -10.59 1.94
C SER A 122 3.30 -10.56 0.53
N ALA A 123 3.40 -9.37 -0.07
CA ALA A 123 3.97 -9.22 -1.41
C ALA A 123 5.40 -8.67 -1.34
N LYS A 124 6.35 -9.33 -1.99
CA LYS A 124 7.67 -8.76 -2.29
C LYS A 124 7.54 -7.90 -3.55
N ALA A 125 7.63 -6.58 -3.40
CA ALA A 125 7.76 -5.71 -4.56
C ALA A 125 9.23 -5.72 -5.01
N GLY A 126 9.47 -6.07 -6.27
CA GLY A 126 10.78 -5.89 -6.90
C GLY A 126 11.19 -4.40 -6.93
N PRO A 127 12.48 -4.11 -7.13
CA PRO A 127 12.99 -2.74 -7.11
C PRO A 127 12.23 -1.88 -8.12
N THR A 128 11.51 -0.87 -7.60
CA THR A 128 10.80 0.10 -8.42
C THR A 128 11.84 1.06 -8.97
N GLN A 129 12.25 0.86 -10.23
CA GLN A 129 13.13 1.81 -10.92
C GLN A 129 12.47 3.19 -10.89
N SER A 130 13.02 4.08 -10.07
CA SER A 130 12.70 5.50 -10.13
C SER A 130 13.18 6.02 -11.49
N ALA A 131 12.26 6.15 -12.44
CA ALA A 131 12.58 6.74 -13.74
C ALA A 131 13.08 8.18 -13.52
N PRO A 132 14.24 8.59 -14.08
CA PRO A 132 14.66 9.97 -14.01
C PRO A 132 13.65 10.83 -14.75
N ARG A 133 13.12 11.85 -14.06
CA ARG A 133 12.29 12.89 -14.68
C ARG A 133 13.06 13.48 -15.85
N ARG A 134 12.60 13.25 -17.09
CA ARG A 134 13.06 14.00 -18.27
C ARG A 134 12.79 15.48 -18.02
N ASN A 135 13.81 16.25 -17.69
CA ASN A 135 13.79 17.69 -17.84
C ASN A 135 13.65 17.97 -19.34
N ARG A 136 12.44 18.37 -19.75
CA ARG A 136 12.22 18.99 -21.05
C ARG A 136 12.72 20.43 -20.94
N MET A 137 14.00 20.66 -21.26
CA MET A 137 14.50 22.01 -21.51
C MET A 137 13.91 22.51 -22.83
N SER A 138 13.52 23.78 -22.80
CA SER A 138 12.97 24.58 -23.91
C SER A 138 13.87 24.62 -25.13
#